data_AF-A0A834LAG4-F1
#
_entry.id   AF-A0A834LAG4-F1
#
_cell.length_a   1.000
_cell.length_b   1.000
_cell.length_c   1.000
_cell.angle_alpha   90.00
_cell.angle_beta   90.00
_cell.angle_gamma   90.00
#
_symmetry.space_group_name_H-M   'P 1'
#
loop_
_entity.id
_entity.type
_entity.pdbx_description
1 polymer ?
#
loop_
_entity_poly.entity_id
_entity_poly.type
_entity_poly.pdbx_seq_one_letter_code
_entity_poly.pdbx_strand_id
1 'polypeptide(L)'
;MYFWILGVYEPHYIIAIRNLTKVLCLISIIDDIYDASNATIEELVLFNDAIQRWEVSALDQFPDYMKLVCQTVLDTFNIIEDEMAKQGRSYGVEYAKSALKDLVGAYCKEAKWYHEGYVPSMDEHWPVALLSCGHQSISTISFIGMGELATKEAFDWVSSNPLIVQGSSVICRLVDDVVGHKVRYTSPMYKYHYSS
;
A
#
# COMPACT_ATOMS: atom_id res chain seq x y z
N MET A 1 -10.77 7.43 -3.40
CA MET A 1 -10.74 6.11 -2.73
C MET A 1 -12.07 5.37 -2.78
N TYR A 2 -13.15 5.81 -2.10
CA TYR A 2 -14.44 5.10 -2.13
C TYR A 2 -14.96 4.76 -3.54
N PHE A 3 -14.90 5.72 -4.48
CA PHE A 3 -15.31 5.52 -5.87
C PHE A 3 -14.54 4.37 -6.57
N TRP A 4 -13.24 4.20 -6.30
CA TRP A 4 -12.45 3.11 -6.88
C TRP A 4 -12.89 1.75 -6.33
N ILE A 5 -13.26 1.70 -5.04
CA ILE A 5 -13.72 0.46 -4.39
C ILE A 5 -15.07 -0.01 -4.93
N LEU A 6 -15.92 0.91 -5.41
CA LEU A 6 -17.17 0.53 -6.09
C LEU A 6 -16.93 -0.21 -7.42
N GLY A 7 -15.75 -0.09 -8.02
CA GLY A 7 -15.34 -0.90 -9.17
C GLY A 7 -14.88 -2.31 -8.80
N VAL A 8 -14.61 -2.56 -7.51
CA VAL A 8 -14.12 -3.85 -6.99
C VAL A 8 -15.28 -4.72 -6.49
N TYR A 9 -16.27 -4.12 -5.83
CA TYR A 9 -17.39 -4.85 -5.23
C TYR A 9 -18.75 -4.35 -5.69
N GLU A 10 -19.70 -5.28 -5.74
CA GLU A 10 -21.11 -4.96 -5.84
C GLU A 10 -21.67 -4.34 -4.53
N PRO A 11 -22.74 -3.52 -4.60
CA PRO A 11 -23.24 -2.77 -3.45
C PRO A 11 -23.62 -3.58 -2.20
N HIS A 12 -23.96 -4.87 -2.34
CA HIS A 12 -24.31 -5.71 -1.19
C HIS A 12 -23.11 -6.10 -0.31
N TYR A 13 -21.88 -5.92 -0.80
CA TYR A 13 -20.66 -6.13 0.00
C TYR A 13 -20.30 -4.90 0.85
N ILE A 14 -21.26 -4.28 1.54
CA ILE A 14 -21.07 -2.99 2.23
C ILE A 14 -19.94 -3.01 3.28
N ILE A 15 -19.76 -4.12 4.00
CA ILE A 15 -18.69 -4.30 4.98
C ILE A 15 -17.33 -4.33 4.27
N ALA A 16 -17.24 -5.04 3.15
CA ALA A 16 -16.04 -5.11 2.33
C ALA A 16 -15.66 -3.74 1.75
N ILE A 17 -16.65 -3.02 1.21
CA ILE A 17 -16.47 -1.68 0.66
C ILE A 17 -15.93 -0.74 1.74
N ARG A 18 -16.55 -0.76 2.93
CA ARG A 18 -16.11 0.06 4.08
C ARG A 18 -14.67 -0.27 4.49
N ASN A 19 -14.34 -1.55 4.67
CA ASN A 19 -13.03 -1.96 5.17
C ASN A 19 -11.94 -1.71 4.13
N LEU A 20 -12.17 -2.07 2.86
CA LEU A 20 -11.20 -1.81 1.78
C LEU A 20 -11.01 -0.31 1.54
N THR A 21 -12.06 0.50 1.67
CA THR A 21 -11.91 1.97 1.59
C THR A 21 -11.01 2.50 2.69
N LYS A 22 -11.18 2.03 3.94
CA LYS A 22 -10.30 2.43 5.06
C LYS A 22 -8.84 2.07 4.78
N VAL A 23 -8.59 0.82 4.37
CA VAL A 23 -7.24 0.34 4.08
C VAL A 23 -6.63 1.11 2.90
N LEU A 24 -7.39 1.37 1.84
CA LEU A 24 -6.91 2.13 0.69
C LEU A 24 -6.57 3.58 1.06
N CYS A 25 -7.38 4.23 1.90
CA CYS A 25 -7.03 5.56 2.42
C CYS A 25 -5.73 5.54 3.25
N LEU A 26 -5.52 4.50 4.06
CA LEU A 26 -4.28 4.36 4.83
C LEU A 26 -3.08 4.11 3.92
N ILE A 27 -3.22 3.30 2.87
CA ILE A 27 -2.19 3.09 1.85
C ILE A 27 -1.81 4.41 1.20
N SER A 28 -2.79 5.23 0.79
CA SER A 28 -2.51 6.56 0.21
C SER A 28 -1.81 7.50 1.21
N ILE A 29 -2.18 7.47 2.49
CA ILE A 29 -1.49 8.28 3.51
C ILE A 29 -0.04 7.79 3.69
N ILE A 30 0.20 6.49 3.64
CA ILE A 30 1.56 5.93 3.74
C ILE A 30 2.38 6.33 2.51
N ASP A 31 1.81 6.22 1.31
CA ASP A 31 2.42 6.68 0.05
C ASP A 31 2.85 8.15 0.15
N ASP A 32 1.95 9.03 0.60
CA ASP A 32 2.25 10.45 0.84
C ASP A 32 3.38 10.65 1.87
N ILE A 33 3.49 9.79 2.90
CA ILE A 33 4.58 9.87 3.89
C ILE A 33 5.94 9.55 3.24
N TYR A 34 6.00 8.54 2.37
CA TYR A 34 7.24 8.16 1.68
C TYR A 34 7.62 9.15 0.56
N ASP A 35 6.64 9.84 -0.03
CA ASP A 35 6.85 10.88 -1.04
C ASP A 35 7.09 12.27 -0.46
N ALA A 36 6.81 12.48 0.83
CA ALA A 36 6.94 13.78 1.46
C ALA A 36 8.41 14.20 1.60
N SER A 37 8.73 15.38 1.06
CA SER A 37 10.09 15.93 1.07
C SER A 37 10.63 16.30 2.46
N ASN A 38 9.79 16.27 3.50
CA ASN A 38 10.15 16.62 4.87
C ASN A 38 10.44 15.40 5.76
N ALA A 39 10.17 14.17 5.30
CA ALA A 39 10.52 12.96 6.03
C ALA A 39 12.00 12.63 5.82
N THR A 40 12.70 12.29 6.90
CA THR A 40 14.08 11.81 6.84
C THR A 40 14.11 10.33 6.49
N ILE A 41 15.20 9.86 5.88
CA ILE A 41 15.32 8.44 5.53
C ILE A 41 15.32 7.55 6.78
N GLU A 42 15.89 8.03 7.89
CA GLU A 42 15.87 7.34 9.18
C GLU A 42 14.43 7.14 9.69
N GLU A 43 13.58 8.17 9.61
CA GLU A 43 12.15 8.06 9.96
C GLU A 43 11.42 7.07 9.05
N LEU A 44 11.66 7.11 7.74
CA LEU A 44 11.02 6.20 6.78
C LEU A 44 11.43 4.73 6.98
N VAL A 45 12.70 4.49 7.33
CA VAL A 45 13.21 3.15 7.65
C VAL A 45 12.60 2.63 8.94
N LEU A 46 12.57 3.45 9.99
CA LEU A 46 11.95 3.04 11.25
C LEU A 46 10.45 2.79 11.05
N PHE A 47 9.75 3.60 10.23
CA PHE A 47 8.31 3.41 9.96
C PHE A 47 8.07 2.08 9.26
N ASN A 48 8.89 1.75 8.26
CA ASN A 48 8.89 0.43 7.64
C ASN A 48 9.10 -0.65 8.69
N ASP A 49 10.11 -0.54 9.55
CA ASP A 49 10.41 -1.55 10.57
C ASP A 49 9.24 -1.79 11.54
N ALA A 50 8.52 -0.73 11.93
CA ALA A 50 7.31 -0.84 12.73
C ALA A 50 6.21 -1.65 12.01
N ILE A 51 5.98 -1.37 10.72
CA ILE A 51 5.04 -2.14 9.89
C ILE A 51 5.52 -3.58 9.68
N GLN A 52 6.81 -3.82 9.46
CA GLN A 52 7.36 -5.17 9.28
C GLN A 52 7.21 -6.02 10.55
N ARG A 53 7.44 -5.43 11.72
CA ARG A 53 7.23 -6.08 13.03
C ARG A 53 5.76 -6.17 13.41
N TRP A 54 4.92 -5.34 12.79
CA TRP A 54 3.52 -5.16 13.15
C TRP A 54 3.33 -4.65 14.59
N GLU A 55 4.25 -3.78 15.04
CA GLU A 55 4.32 -3.29 16.42
C GLU A 55 4.70 -1.79 16.49
N VAL A 56 4.18 -1.12 17.52
CA VAL A 56 4.40 0.30 17.84
C VAL A 56 5.60 0.53 18.78
N SER A 57 6.26 -0.52 19.23
CA SER A 57 7.22 -0.50 20.34
C SER A 57 8.47 0.38 20.13
N ALA A 58 8.73 0.88 18.91
CA ALA A 58 9.81 1.81 18.60
C ALA A 58 9.36 3.28 18.39
N LEU A 59 8.07 3.60 18.58
CA LEU A 59 7.49 4.88 18.15
C LEU A 59 7.93 6.11 18.95
N ASP A 60 8.63 5.98 20.09
CA ASP A 60 9.06 7.15 20.89
C ASP A 60 10.01 8.09 20.13
N GLN A 61 10.63 7.63 19.04
CA GLN A 61 11.63 8.39 18.26
C GLN A 61 11.05 9.14 17.05
N PHE A 62 9.74 9.05 16.77
CA PHE A 62 9.14 9.59 15.54
C PHE A 62 8.32 10.86 15.75
N PRO A 63 8.01 11.61 14.67
CA PRO A 63 6.95 12.60 14.66
C PRO A 63 5.58 11.99 15.00
N ASP A 64 4.75 12.72 15.75
CA ASP A 64 3.44 12.23 16.23
C ASP A 64 2.50 11.75 15.12
N TYR A 65 2.57 12.34 13.92
CA TYR A 65 1.71 11.96 12.81
C TYR A 65 2.04 10.55 12.28
N MET A 66 3.33 10.18 12.18
CA MET A 66 3.74 8.84 11.76
C MET A 66 3.30 7.80 12.79
N LYS A 67 3.37 8.15 14.08
CA LYS A 67 2.88 7.27 15.15
C LYS A 67 1.38 7.02 15.02
N LEU A 68 0.63 8.09 14.82
CA LEU A 68 -0.82 8.03 14.62
C LEU A 68 -1.18 7.15 13.42
N VAL A 69 -0.49 7.32 12.29
CA VAL A 69 -0.74 6.50 11.08
C VAL A 69 -0.42 5.03 11.34
N CYS A 70 0.74 4.72 11.92
CA CYS A 70 1.11 3.34 12.27
C CYS A 70 0.09 2.69 13.21
N GLN A 71 -0.31 3.39 14.28
CA GLN A 71 -1.34 2.90 15.21
C GLN A 71 -2.68 2.67 14.49
N THR A 72 -3.09 3.61 13.61
CA THR A 72 -4.34 3.50 12.87
C THR A 72 -4.35 2.31 11.92
N VAL A 73 -3.20 1.98 11.31
CA VAL A 73 -3.04 0.76 10.50
C VAL A 73 -3.27 -0.48 11.35
N LEU A 74 -2.58 -0.61 12.48
CA LEU A 74 -2.72 -1.78 13.36
C LEU A 74 -4.14 -1.93 13.89
N ASP A 75 -4.75 -0.84 14.36
CA ASP A 75 -6.12 -0.83 14.86
C ASP A 75 -7.13 -1.22 13.78
N THR A 76 -6.94 -0.71 12.55
CA THR A 76 -7.81 -1.04 11.42
C THR A 76 -7.74 -2.53 11.09
N PHE A 77 -6.55 -3.12 11.08
CA PHE A 77 -6.38 -4.55 10.84
C PHE A 77 -6.87 -5.41 11.99
N ASN A 78 -6.74 -4.98 13.25
CA ASN A 78 -7.33 -5.67 14.40
C ASN A 78 -8.86 -5.73 14.30
N ILE A 79 -9.50 -4.61 13.91
CA ILE A 79 -10.95 -4.59 13.67
C ILE A 79 -11.35 -5.55 12.55
N ILE A 80 -10.59 -5.56 11.44
CA ILE A 80 -10.83 -6.50 10.33
C ILE A 80 -10.64 -7.94 10.80
N GLU A 81 -9.63 -8.20 11.63
CA GLU A 81 -9.34 -9.53 12.17
C GLU A 81 -10.47 -10.03 13.06
N ASP A 82 -11.00 -9.21 13.95
CA ASP A 82 -12.16 -9.52 14.78
C ASP A 82 -13.41 -9.82 13.93
N GLU A 83 -13.62 -9.07 12.83
CA GLU A 83 -14.73 -9.31 11.90
C GLU A 83 -14.58 -10.62 11.11
N MET A 84 -13.34 -10.98 10.74
CA MET A 84 -13.01 -12.20 10.02
C MET A 84 -13.01 -13.44 10.93
N ALA A 85 -12.62 -13.28 12.20
CA ALA A 85 -12.65 -14.33 13.21
C ALA A 85 -14.05 -14.87 13.45
N LYS A 86 -15.06 -13.97 13.47
CA LYS A 86 -16.49 -14.34 13.58
C LYS A 86 -16.97 -15.24 12.43
N GLN A 87 -16.26 -15.25 11.30
CA GLN A 87 -16.56 -16.06 10.13
C GLN A 87 -15.62 -17.28 10.00
N GLY A 88 -14.70 -17.49 10.94
CA GLY A 88 -13.68 -18.55 10.85
C GLY A 88 -12.62 -18.30 9.76
N ARG A 89 -12.42 -17.04 9.34
CA ARG A 89 -11.59 -16.65 8.19
C ARG A 89 -10.39 -15.78 8.55
N SER A 90 -9.95 -15.77 9.81
CA SER A 90 -8.79 -14.98 10.26
C SER A 90 -7.52 -15.22 9.45
N TYR A 91 -7.36 -16.40 8.84
CA TYR A 91 -6.21 -16.69 7.97
C TYR A 91 -6.04 -15.67 6.84
N GLY A 92 -7.13 -15.10 6.30
CA GLY A 92 -7.08 -14.12 5.22
C GLY A 92 -6.43 -12.78 5.64
N VAL A 93 -6.44 -12.49 6.94
CA VAL A 93 -5.83 -11.28 7.49
C VAL A 93 -4.31 -11.36 7.39
N GLU A 94 -3.72 -12.54 7.59
CA GLU A 94 -2.27 -12.71 7.49
C GLU A 94 -1.76 -12.46 6.05
N TYR A 95 -2.51 -12.88 5.03
CA TYR A 95 -2.20 -12.52 3.64
C TYR A 95 -2.29 -11.00 3.41
N ALA A 96 -3.31 -10.35 3.97
CA ALA A 96 -3.46 -8.90 3.85
C ALA A 96 -2.36 -8.12 4.60
N LYS A 97 -1.94 -8.59 5.78
CA LYS A 97 -0.80 -8.03 6.52
C LYS A 97 0.48 -8.19 5.71
N SER A 98 0.74 -9.38 5.16
CA SER A 98 1.90 -9.64 4.28
C SER A 98 1.89 -8.72 3.06
N ALA A 99 0.75 -8.60 2.38
CA ALA A 99 0.58 -7.72 1.23
C ALA A 99 0.86 -6.23 1.54
N LEU A 100 0.45 -5.75 2.72
CA LEU A 100 0.77 -4.39 3.17
C LEU A 100 2.26 -4.25 3.50
N LYS A 101 2.87 -5.24 4.17
CA LYS A 101 4.30 -5.25 4.46
C LYS A 101 5.16 -5.20 3.19
N ASP A 102 4.79 -5.96 2.17
CA ASP A 102 5.49 -5.95 0.88
C ASP A 102 5.39 -4.58 0.19
N LEU A 103 4.22 -3.95 0.24
CA LEU A 103 3.98 -2.61 -0.31
C LEU A 103 4.83 -1.55 0.40
N VAL A 104 4.77 -1.50 1.74
CA VAL A 104 5.55 -0.55 2.53
C VAL A 104 7.05 -0.79 2.40
N GLY A 105 7.47 -2.06 2.27
CA GLY A 105 8.85 -2.42 1.98
C GLY A 105 9.31 -1.89 0.61
N ALA A 106 8.45 -1.93 -0.40
CA ALA A 106 8.73 -1.35 -1.72
C ALA A 106 8.88 0.18 -1.65
N TYR A 107 7.97 0.88 -0.95
CA TYR A 107 8.09 2.33 -0.73
C TYR A 107 9.40 2.71 -0.02
N CYS A 108 9.75 1.98 1.04
CA CYS A 108 11.00 2.20 1.77
C CYS A 108 12.23 1.99 0.87
N LYS A 109 12.18 1.01 -0.03
CA LYS A 109 13.26 0.75 -0.98
C LYS A 109 13.40 1.88 -2.02
N GLU A 110 12.28 2.39 -2.54
CA GLU A 110 12.28 3.55 -3.45
C GLU A 110 12.80 4.81 -2.76
N ALA A 111 12.38 5.07 -1.52
CA ALA A 111 12.88 6.18 -0.73
C ALA A 111 14.40 6.07 -0.49
N LYS A 112 14.93 4.88 -0.15
CA LYS A 112 16.38 4.69 -0.02
C LYS A 112 17.13 5.04 -1.30
N TRP A 113 16.66 4.55 -2.45
CA TRP A 113 17.26 4.89 -3.74
C TRP A 113 17.28 6.40 -3.99
N TYR A 114 16.17 7.08 -3.71
CA TYR A 114 16.06 8.53 -3.86
C TYR A 114 17.05 9.27 -2.94
N HIS A 115 17.07 8.96 -1.65
CA HIS A 115 17.93 9.62 -0.66
C HIS A 115 19.43 9.36 -0.89
N GLU A 116 19.80 8.19 -1.40
CA GLU A 116 21.18 7.84 -1.75
C GLU A 116 21.62 8.42 -3.10
N GLY A 117 20.70 9.03 -3.86
CA GLY A 117 20.95 9.44 -5.24
C GLY A 117 21.25 8.27 -6.18
N TYR A 118 20.84 7.05 -5.80
CA TYR A 118 21.06 5.83 -6.55
C TYR A 118 20.02 5.70 -7.67
N VAL A 119 20.49 5.46 -8.88
CA VAL A 119 19.65 5.23 -10.04
C VAL A 119 19.67 3.73 -10.35
N PRO A 120 18.61 2.97 -10.00
CA PRO A 120 18.53 1.54 -10.30
C PRO A 120 18.49 1.29 -11.81
N SER A 121 18.99 0.13 -12.23
CA SER A 121 18.70 -0.38 -13.58
C SER A 121 17.20 -0.68 -13.73
N MET A 122 16.70 -0.77 -14.97
CA MET A 122 15.30 -1.14 -15.21
C MET A 122 14.94 -2.49 -14.60
N ASP A 123 15.84 -3.48 -14.65
CA ASP A 123 15.62 -4.82 -14.09
C ASP A 123 15.52 -4.79 -12.55
N GLU A 124 16.22 -3.87 -11.89
CA GLU A 124 16.13 -3.67 -10.44
C GLU A 124 14.92 -2.85 -10.03
N HIS A 125 14.61 -1.79 -10.79
CA HIS A 125 13.52 -0.86 -10.53
C HIS A 125 12.16 -1.52 -10.76
N TRP A 126 11.99 -2.23 -11.88
CA TRP A 126 10.69 -2.68 -12.35
C TRP A 126 9.92 -3.56 -11.35
N PRO A 127 10.53 -4.57 -10.71
CA PRO A 127 9.83 -5.37 -9.70
C PRO A 127 9.39 -4.54 -8.49
N VAL A 128 10.18 -3.54 -8.10
CA VAL A 128 9.86 -2.64 -6.98
C VAL A 128 8.73 -1.70 -7.37
N ALA A 129 8.81 -1.11 -8.56
CA ALA A 129 7.79 -0.22 -9.11
C ALA A 129 6.43 -0.92 -9.25
N LEU A 130 6.40 -2.20 -9.64
CA LEU A 130 5.18 -2.99 -9.72
C LEU A 130 4.60 -3.33 -8.35
N LEU A 131 5.43 -3.51 -7.33
CA LEU A 131 4.96 -3.69 -5.95
C LEU A 131 4.44 -2.36 -5.37
N SER A 132 5.20 -1.28 -5.51
CA SER A 132 4.87 0.05 -5.00
C SER A 132 3.64 0.67 -5.66
N CYS A 133 3.16 0.15 -6.81
CA CYS A 133 1.91 0.62 -7.40
C CYS A 133 0.67 0.14 -6.61
N GLY A 134 0.88 -0.75 -5.63
CA GLY A 134 -0.14 -1.20 -4.68
C GLY A 134 -1.15 -2.19 -5.25
N HIS A 135 -1.15 -2.47 -6.55
CA HIS A 135 -2.22 -3.24 -7.19
C HIS A 135 -2.27 -4.70 -6.72
N GLN A 136 -1.13 -5.37 -6.58
CA GLN A 136 -1.06 -6.72 -6.00
C GLN A 136 -1.57 -6.72 -4.55
N SER A 137 -1.17 -5.71 -3.76
CA SER A 137 -1.56 -5.62 -2.36
C SER A 137 -3.06 -5.36 -2.19
N ILE A 138 -3.60 -4.40 -2.94
CA ILE A 138 -5.04 -4.09 -2.96
C ILE A 138 -5.86 -5.30 -3.41
N SER A 139 -5.39 -6.03 -4.44
CA SER A 139 -6.04 -7.25 -4.93
C SER A 139 -6.07 -8.34 -3.85
N THR A 140 -4.98 -8.50 -3.09
CA THR A 140 -4.93 -9.48 -2.00
C THR A 140 -5.85 -9.07 -0.84
N ILE A 141 -5.83 -7.80 -0.46
CA ILE A 141 -6.64 -7.25 0.64
C ILE A 141 -8.14 -7.31 0.28
N SER A 142 -8.53 -7.13 -0.98
CA SER A 142 -9.93 -7.22 -1.40
C SER A 142 -10.53 -8.63 -1.24
N PHE A 143 -9.73 -9.69 -1.09
CA PHE A 143 -10.29 -11.02 -0.88
C PHE A 143 -10.89 -11.19 0.53
N ILE A 144 -10.49 -10.34 1.49
CA ILE A 144 -11.07 -10.32 2.85
C ILE A 144 -12.60 -10.17 2.77
N GLY A 145 -13.05 -9.24 1.91
CA GLY A 145 -14.45 -8.84 1.82
C GLY A 145 -15.38 -9.78 1.06
N MET A 146 -14.84 -10.80 0.38
CA MET A 146 -15.62 -11.66 -0.54
C MET A 146 -16.38 -12.80 0.15
N GLY A 147 -16.35 -12.89 1.48
CA GLY A 147 -17.02 -13.98 2.21
C GLY A 147 -16.48 -15.36 1.83
N GLU A 148 -17.32 -16.38 1.87
CA GLU A 148 -16.93 -17.79 1.63
C GLU A 148 -16.31 -18.05 0.24
N LEU A 149 -16.49 -17.14 -0.73
CA LEU A 149 -15.89 -17.25 -2.06
C LEU A 149 -14.36 -17.15 -2.03
N ALA A 150 -13.80 -16.38 -1.09
CA ALA A 150 -12.36 -16.24 -0.94
C ALA A 150 -11.85 -17.26 0.10
N THR A 151 -11.65 -18.48 -0.37
CA THR A 151 -11.04 -19.57 0.40
C THR A 151 -9.53 -19.35 0.58
N LYS A 152 -8.88 -20.19 1.38
CA LYS A 152 -7.43 -20.14 1.54
C LYS A 152 -6.69 -20.32 0.21
N GLU A 153 -7.17 -21.22 -0.65
CA GLU A 153 -6.61 -21.46 -1.99
C GLU A 153 -6.74 -20.22 -2.87
N ALA A 154 -7.80 -19.44 -2.71
CA ALA A 154 -7.97 -18.17 -3.42
C ALA A 154 -6.94 -17.13 -2.95
N PHE A 155 -6.64 -17.09 -1.64
CA PHE A 155 -5.58 -16.25 -1.09
C PHE A 155 -4.17 -16.71 -1.53
N ASP A 156 -3.90 -18.02 -1.53
CA ASP A 156 -2.65 -18.58 -2.05
C ASP A 156 -2.48 -18.23 -3.54
N TRP A 157 -3.55 -18.34 -4.31
CA TRP A 157 -3.54 -17.99 -5.73
C TRP A 157 -3.25 -16.51 -5.97
N VAL A 158 -3.96 -15.58 -5.31
CA VAL A 158 -3.75 -14.14 -5.55
C VAL A 158 -2.39 -13.66 -5.03
N SER A 159 -1.94 -14.17 -3.88
CA SER A 159 -0.63 -13.82 -3.30
C SER A 159 0.55 -14.37 -4.10
N SER A 160 0.37 -15.43 -4.89
CA SER A 160 1.37 -15.93 -5.84
C SER A 160 1.64 -14.99 -7.02
N ASN A 161 0.96 -13.84 -7.08
CA ASN A 161 1.05 -12.84 -8.15
C ASN A 161 0.77 -13.44 -9.54
N PRO A 162 -0.45 -13.93 -9.80
CA PRO A 162 -0.78 -14.58 -11.07
C PRO A 162 -0.75 -13.58 -12.22
N LEU A 163 -0.63 -14.07 -13.46
CA LEU A 163 -0.47 -13.23 -14.66
C LEU A 163 -1.52 -12.11 -14.80
N ILE A 164 -2.75 -12.34 -14.35
CA ILE A 164 -3.79 -11.31 -14.35
C ILE A 164 -3.47 -10.16 -13.39
N VAL A 165 -2.97 -10.45 -12.19
CA VAL A 165 -2.55 -9.44 -11.20
C VAL A 165 -1.30 -8.71 -11.70
N GLN A 166 -0.35 -9.42 -12.29
CA GLN A 166 0.83 -8.82 -12.92
C GLN A 166 0.43 -7.85 -14.04
N GLY A 167 -0.43 -8.30 -14.97
CA GLY A 167 -0.91 -7.48 -16.07
C GLY A 167 -1.63 -6.22 -15.59
N SER A 168 -2.52 -6.35 -14.60
CA SER A 168 -3.19 -5.21 -13.98
C SER A 168 -2.23 -4.26 -13.28
N SER A 169 -1.19 -4.78 -12.61
CA SER A 169 -0.16 -3.97 -11.96
C SER A 169 0.66 -3.16 -12.97
N VAL A 170 0.98 -3.75 -14.13
CA VAL A 170 1.66 -3.06 -15.23
C VAL A 170 0.78 -1.93 -15.78
N ILE A 171 -0.51 -2.20 -16.04
CA ILE A 171 -1.45 -1.17 -16.50
C ILE A 171 -1.54 -0.04 -15.48
N CYS A 172 -1.68 -0.38 -14.19
CA CYS A 172 -1.76 0.58 -13.10
C CYS A 172 -0.54 1.49 -13.07
N ARG A 173 0.67 0.90 -13.05
CA ARG A 173 1.93 1.65 -13.02
C ARG A 173 2.10 2.55 -14.25
N LEU A 174 1.85 2.05 -15.45
CA LEU A 174 1.99 2.84 -16.68
C LEU A 174 1.01 4.01 -16.75
N VAL A 175 -0.24 3.81 -16.34
CA VAL A 175 -1.24 4.89 -16.32
C VAL A 175 -0.86 5.93 -15.28
N ASP A 176 -0.40 5.50 -14.10
CA ASP A 176 0.07 6.38 -13.03
C ASP A 176 1.26 7.23 -13.51
N ASP A 177 2.29 6.60 -14.09
CA ASP A 177 3.49 7.30 -14.59
C ASP A 177 3.16 8.34 -15.68
N VAL A 178 2.26 7.99 -16.62
CA VAL A 178 1.82 8.91 -17.69
C VAL A 178 1.09 10.12 -17.10
N VAL A 179 0.25 9.92 -16.09
CA VAL A 179 -0.49 11.00 -15.44
C VAL A 179 0.44 11.84 -14.55
N GLY A 180 1.26 11.20 -13.73
CA GLY A 180 2.24 11.86 -12.86
C GLY A 180 3.24 12.71 -13.63
N HIS A 181 3.72 12.22 -14.79
CA HIS A 181 4.52 13.03 -15.71
C HIS A 181 3.76 14.29 -16.14
N LYS A 182 2.51 14.18 -16.64
CA LYS A 182 1.71 15.35 -17.04
C LYS A 182 1.50 16.36 -15.92
N VAL A 183 1.27 15.91 -14.68
CA VAL A 183 1.07 16.79 -13.52
C VAL A 183 2.32 17.59 -13.20
N ARG A 184 3.51 16.97 -13.23
CA ARG A 184 4.79 17.66 -12.98
C ARG A 184 5.07 18.80 -13.98
N TYR A 185 4.66 18.66 -15.24
CA TYR A 185 4.87 19.70 -16.26
C TYR A 185 3.78 20.79 -16.29
N THR A 186 2.59 20.51 -15.76
CA THR A 186 1.44 21.43 -15.84
C THR A 186 1.15 22.17 -14.53
N SER A 187 1.60 21.65 -13.38
CA SER A 187 1.36 22.27 -12.07
C SER A 187 2.28 23.46 -11.80
N PRO A 188 1.74 24.65 -11.46
CA PRO A 188 2.53 25.83 -11.10
C PRO A 188 3.44 25.63 -9.87
N MET A 189 3.11 24.68 -8.98
CA MET A 189 3.90 24.41 -7.76
C MET A 189 5.27 23.82 -8.07
N TYR A 190 5.41 23.03 -9.14
CA TYR A 190 6.66 22.34 -9.49
C TYR A 190 7.54 23.14 -10.47
N LYS A 191 7.01 24.21 -11.08
CA LYS A 191 7.79 25.08 -11.99
C LYS A 191 8.91 25.85 -11.28
N TYR A 192 8.80 26.10 -9.98
CA TYR A 192 9.77 26.89 -9.22
C TYR A 192 10.96 26.09 -8.66
N HIS A 193 10.99 24.75 -8.81
CA HIS A 193 12.13 23.94 -8.38
C HIS A 193 13.12 23.60 -9.49
N TYR A 194 12.80 23.92 -10.75
CA TYR A 194 13.65 23.60 -11.91
C TYR A 194 14.00 24.81 -12.79
N SER A 195 13.64 26.03 -12.39
CA SER A 195 14.21 27.25 -12.98
C SER A 195 15.34 27.75 -12.09
N SER A 196 16.57 27.38 -12.49
CA SER A 196 17.88 28.00 -12.18
C SER A 196 17.90 29.24 -11.29
#